data_AF-A0A314Z4W2-F1
#
_entry.id   AF-A0A314Z4W2-F1
#
_cell.length_a   1.000
_cell.length_b   1.000
_cell.length_c   1.000
_cell.angle_alpha   90.00
_cell.angle_beta   90.00
_cell.angle_gamma   90.00
#
_symmetry.space_group_name_H-M   'P 1'
#
loop_
_entity.id
_entity.type
_entity.pdbx_description
1 polymer ?
#
loop_
_entity_poly.entity_id
_entity_poly.type
_entity_poly.pdbx_seq_one_letter_code
_entity_poly.pdbx_strand_id
1 'polypeptide(L)'
;MVECMVRKSKKILSIPVGTSNKTPIILAAIIEQWDVVHYLYSATPPQDLMPEKGPYGAGLLCNFITGMKFGIALELIQCCPQLVFTKNYSGVFRMQAFIPSAFPSGTRLKFWQRWIYNC
;
A
#
# COMPACT_ATOMS: atom_id res chain seq x y z
N MET A 1 15.98 -9.44 -13.74
CA MET A 1 16.65 -10.05 -12.55
C MET A 1 15.65 -10.51 -11.50
N VAL A 2 14.77 -9.62 -11.00
CA VAL A 2 13.75 -9.95 -9.98
C VAL A 2 12.88 -11.15 -10.40
N GLU A 3 12.41 -11.16 -11.64
CA GLU A 3 11.62 -12.26 -12.19
C GLU A 3 12.34 -13.62 -12.14
N CYS A 4 13.63 -13.66 -12.50
CA CYS A 4 14.43 -14.89 -12.41
C CYS A 4 14.53 -15.42 -10.98
N MET A 5 14.65 -14.53 -9.99
CA MET A 5 14.72 -14.90 -8.58
C MET A 5 13.38 -15.46 -8.08
N VAL A 6 12.27 -14.78 -8.40
CA VAL A 6 10.91 -15.23 -8.02
C VAL A 6 10.57 -16.57 -8.69
N ARG A 7 10.97 -16.77 -9.95
CA ARG A 7 10.83 -18.05 -10.65
C ARG A 7 11.58 -19.19 -9.96
N LYS A 8 12.75 -18.89 -9.39
CA LYS A 8 13.56 -19.88 -8.66
C LYS A 8 12.95 -20.25 -7.31
N SER A 9 12.35 -19.28 -6.60
CA SER A 9 11.62 -19.55 -5.35
C SER A 9 10.64 -18.43 -5.04
N LYS A 10 9.33 -18.74 -5.01
CA LYS A 10 8.29 -17.79 -4.62
C LYS A 10 8.36 -17.38 -3.14
N LYS A 11 8.96 -18.21 -2.29
CA LYS A 11 9.06 -17.95 -0.84
C LYS A 11 9.80 -16.65 -0.53
N ILE A 12 10.66 -16.18 -1.45
CA ILE A 12 11.41 -14.93 -1.26
C ILE A 12 10.52 -13.71 -1.15
N LEU A 13 9.29 -13.76 -1.68
CA LEU A 13 8.34 -12.64 -1.64
C LEU A 13 7.86 -12.34 -0.23
N SER A 14 7.73 -13.37 0.61
CA SER A 14 7.19 -13.26 1.97
C SER A 14 8.30 -13.20 3.03
N ILE A 15 9.57 -13.39 2.65
CA ILE A 15 10.71 -13.33 3.58
C ILE A 15 11.10 -11.86 3.79
N PRO A 16 11.03 -11.33 5.02
CA PRO A 16 11.48 -9.98 5.30
C PRO A 16 12.99 -9.85 5.14
N VAL A 17 13.44 -8.71 4.61
CA VAL A 17 14.85 -8.44 4.32
C VAL A 17 15.53 -7.81 5.54
N GLY A 18 16.56 -8.50 6.02
CA GLY A 18 17.43 -8.03 7.11
C GLY A 18 16.67 -7.76 8.41
N THR A 19 17.18 -6.83 9.22
CA THR A 19 16.59 -6.42 10.50
C THR A 19 15.35 -5.53 10.36
N SER A 20 15.04 -5.08 9.15
CA SER A 20 14.00 -4.07 8.91
C SER A 20 12.57 -4.61 8.89
N ASN A 21 12.40 -5.94 8.91
CA ASN A 21 11.12 -6.64 8.78
C ASN A 21 10.26 -6.15 7.59
N LYS A 22 10.91 -5.80 6.46
CA LYS A 22 10.25 -5.34 5.22
C LYS A 22 10.34 -6.42 4.15
N THR A 23 9.22 -6.76 3.55
CA THR A 23 9.18 -7.65 2.38
C THR A 23 9.79 -6.96 1.15
N PRO A 24 10.24 -7.72 0.13
CA PRO A 24 10.84 -7.14 -1.08
C PRO A 24 9.96 -6.10 -1.78
N ILE A 25 8.63 -6.30 -1.81
CA ILE A 25 7.70 -5.35 -2.41
C ILE A 25 7.67 -4.00 -1.68
N ILE A 26 7.80 -4.02 -0.35
CA ILE A 26 7.83 -2.79 0.46
C ILE A 26 9.13 -2.04 0.24
N LEU A 27 10.25 -2.75 0.14
CA LEU A 27 11.53 -2.12 -0.20
C LEU A 27 11.48 -1.51 -1.59
N ALA A 28 10.95 -2.23 -2.59
CA ALA A 28 10.78 -1.72 -3.95
C ALA A 28 9.90 -0.46 -4.00
N ALA A 29 8.84 -0.42 -3.18
CA ALA A 29 7.97 0.75 -3.08
C ALA A 29 8.64 1.95 -2.39
N ILE A 30 9.48 1.71 -1.38
CA ILE A 30 10.25 2.79 -0.71
C ILE A 30 11.28 3.42 -1.64
N ILE A 31 11.92 2.62 -2.50
CA ILE A 31 12.87 3.12 -3.52
C ILE A 31 12.17 3.57 -4.81
N GLU A 32 10.84 3.59 -4.82
CA GLU A 32 10.00 4.03 -5.94
C GLU A 32 10.24 3.28 -7.26
N GLN A 33 10.66 2.02 -7.20
CA GLN A 33 10.90 1.21 -8.39
C GLN A 33 9.62 0.54 -8.89
N TRP A 34 8.72 1.35 -9.45
CA TRP A 34 7.33 0.97 -9.72
C TRP A 34 7.15 -0.21 -10.67
N ASP A 35 8.01 -0.39 -11.68
CA ASP A 35 7.95 -1.57 -12.56
C ASP A 35 8.17 -2.87 -11.78
N VAL A 36 9.12 -2.84 -10.83
CA VAL A 36 9.40 -3.98 -9.94
C VAL A 36 8.26 -4.16 -8.95
N VAL A 37 7.70 -3.07 -8.43
CA VAL A 37 6.52 -3.12 -7.54
C VAL A 37 5.34 -3.78 -8.24
N HIS A 38 5.03 -3.42 -9.49
CA HIS A 38 3.94 -4.02 -10.25
C HIS A 38 4.15 -5.53 -10.43
N TYR A 39 5.35 -5.93 -10.82
CA TYR A 39 5.69 -7.35 -10.93
C TYR A 39 5.53 -8.08 -9.58
N LEU A 40 6.14 -7.55 -8.52
CA LEU A 40 6.08 -8.16 -7.19
C LEU A 40 4.66 -8.20 -6.63
N TYR A 41 3.85 -7.17 -6.87
CA TYR A 41 2.44 -7.13 -6.46
C TYR A 41 1.66 -8.25 -7.14
N SER A 42 1.80 -8.42 -8.45
CA SER A 42 1.14 -9.51 -9.19
C SER A 42 1.58 -10.91 -8.74
N ALA A 43 2.81 -11.03 -8.25
CA ALA A 43 3.37 -12.29 -7.78
C ALA A 43 3.09 -12.59 -6.30
N THR A 44 2.73 -11.58 -5.51
CA THR A 44 2.52 -11.69 -4.06
C THR A 44 1.09 -12.16 -3.77
N PRO A 45 0.90 -13.26 -3.03
CA PRO A 45 -0.44 -13.70 -2.65
C PRO A 45 -1.15 -12.60 -1.83
N PRO A 46 -2.42 -12.26 -2.13
CA PRO A 46 -3.15 -11.23 -1.38
C PRO A 46 -3.20 -11.49 0.13
N GLN A 47 -3.21 -12.77 0.53
CA GLN A 47 -3.22 -13.20 1.94
C GLN A 47 -1.98 -12.72 2.70
N ASP A 48 -0.83 -12.55 2.04
CA ASP A 48 0.41 -12.08 2.65
C ASP A 48 0.38 -10.56 2.94
N LEU A 49 -0.56 -9.84 2.32
CA LEU A 49 -0.77 -8.41 2.52
C LEU A 49 -1.90 -8.11 3.52
N MET A 50 -2.63 -9.12 4.00
CA MET A 50 -3.75 -8.90 4.91
C MET A 50 -3.27 -8.45 6.32
N PRO A 51 -4.10 -7.70 7.08
CA PRO A 51 -3.74 -7.19 8.40
C PRO A 51 -3.22 -8.26 9.38
N GLU A 52 -3.73 -9.50 9.28
CA GLU A 52 -3.38 -10.63 10.15
C GLU A 52 -1.93 -11.09 9.95
N LYS A 53 -1.32 -10.78 8.81
CA LYS A 53 0.09 -11.08 8.52
C LYS A 53 1.04 -10.01 9.04
N GLY A 54 0.52 -8.86 9.46
CA GLY A 54 1.30 -7.77 10.04
C GLY A 54 1.22 -6.48 9.21
N PRO A 55 2.20 -5.57 9.37
CA PRO A 55 2.11 -4.20 8.84
C PRO A 55 2.36 -4.08 7.33
N TYR A 56 2.48 -5.21 6.61
CA TYR A 56 2.95 -5.25 5.23
C TYR A 56 2.00 -4.53 4.26
N GLY A 57 0.72 -4.90 4.25
CA GLY A 57 -0.27 -4.29 3.37
C GLY A 57 -0.51 -2.81 3.69
N ALA A 58 -0.56 -2.45 4.98
CA ALA A 58 -0.74 -1.06 5.40
C ALA A 58 0.49 -0.19 5.04
N GLY A 59 1.69 -0.73 5.19
CA GLY A 59 2.92 -0.10 4.74
C GLY A 59 2.97 0.08 3.22
N LEU A 60 2.57 -0.94 2.47
CA LEU A 60 2.51 -0.88 1.01
C LEU A 60 1.48 0.16 0.53
N LEU A 61 0.28 0.17 1.13
CA LEU A 61 -0.76 1.16 0.84
C LEU A 61 -0.28 2.60 1.12
N CYS A 62 0.44 2.81 2.22
CA CYS A 62 1.08 4.10 2.53
C CYS A 62 2.06 4.53 1.43
N ASN A 63 2.89 3.61 0.93
CA ASN A 63 3.83 3.91 -0.15
C ASN A 63 3.11 4.19 -1.47
N PHE A 64 2.05 3.46 -1.82
CA PHE A 64 1.27 3.74 -3.03
C PHE A 64 0.65 5.13 -3.01
N ILE A 65 0.06 5.49 -1.87
CA ILE A 65 -0.56 6.81 -1.69
C ILE A 65 0.50 7.92 -1.76
N THR A 66 1.64 7.74 -1.10
CA THR A 66 2.76 8.71 -1.11
C THR A 66 3.35 8.87 -2.52
N GLY A 67 3.50 7.76 -3.25
CA GLY A 67 3.98 7.75 -4.63
C GLY A 67 2.92 8.08 -5.69
N MET A 68 1.74 8.57 -5.28
CA MET A 68 0.61 8.93 -6.14
C MET A 68 0.12 7.79 -7.07
N LYS A 69 0.30 6.54 -6.65
CA LYS A 69 -0.16 5.34 -7.38
C LYS A 69 -1.58 4.97 -6.98
N PHE A 70 -2.52 5.87 -7.28
CA PHE A 70 -3.89 5.76 -6.80
C PHE A 70 -4.66 4.55 -7.37
N GLY A 71 -4.37 4.13 -8.61
CA GLY A 71 -5.05 2.98 -9.23
C GLY A 71 -4.78 1.67 -8.47
N ILE A 72 -3.52 1.34 -8.24
CA ILE A 72 -3.12 0.15 -7.48
C ILE A 72 -3.43 0.27 -5.98
N ALA A 73 -3.41 1.50 -5.43
CA ALA A 73 -3.89 1.75 -4.07
C ALA A 73 -5.38 1.41 -3.93
N LEU A 74 -6.21 1.83 -4.88
CA LEU A 74 -7.63 1.53 -4.89
C LEU A 74 -7.89 0.03 -5.02
N GLU A 75 -7.17 -0.66 -5.90
CA GLU A 75 -7.25 -2.10 -6.06
C GLU A 75 -6.96 -2.84 -4.73
N LEU A 76 -5.90 -2.43 -4.03
CA LEU A 76 -5.54 -3.00 -2.73
C LEU A 76 -6.60 -2.71 -1.65
N ILE A 77 -7.16 -1.50 -1.62
CA ILE A 77 -8.24 -1.13 -0.69
C ILE A 77 -9.50 -1.96 -0.97
N GLN A 78 -9.85 -2.16 -2.24
CA GLN A 78 -11.01 -2.98 -2.62
C GLN A 78 -10.83 -4.44 -2.21
N CYS A 79 -9.61 -4.97 -2.35
CA CYS A 79 -9.29 -6.33 -1.91
C CYS A 79 -9.31 -6.46 -0.38
N CYS A 80 -8.85 -5.45 0.36
CA CYS A 80 -8.80 -5.48 1.82
C CYS A 80 -9.07 -4.10 2.45
N PRO A 81 -10.35 -3.73 2.66
CA PRO A 81 -10.72 -2.41 3.17
C PRO A 81 -10.17 -2.10 4.57
N GLN A 82 -9.91 -3.14 5.37
CA GLN A 82 -9.36 -3.00 6.73
C GLN A 82 -7.96 -2.38 6.75
N LEU A 83 -7.21 -2.44 5.64
CA LEU A 83 -5.87 -1.86 5.54
C LEU A 83 -5.85 -0.35 5.76
N VAL A 84 -6.95 0.35 5.45
CA VAL A 84 -7.08 1.81 5.65
C VAL A 84 -7.00 2.20 7.13
N PHE A 85 -7.34 1.27 8.03
CA PHE A 85 -7.34 1.46 9.48
C PHE A 85 -6.19 0.72 10.19
N THR A 86 -5.43 -0.08 9.45
CA THR A 86 -4.39 -0.95 10.00
C THR A 86 -3.11 -0.15 10.24
N LYS A 87 -2.45 -0.38 11.38
CA LYS A 87 -1.17 0.24 11.68
C LYS A 87 -0.08 -0.28 10.73
N ASN A 88 0.65 0.64 10.11
CA ASN A 88 1.88 0.32 9.39
C ASN A 88 3.08 0.29 10.37
N TYR A 89 4.30 0.23 9.81
CA TYR A 89 5.55 0.24 10.56
C TYR A 89 5.75 1.42 11.53
N SER A 90 5.15 2.58 11.26
CA SER A 90 5.25 3.75 12.16
C SER A 90 4.16 3.78 13.22
N GLY A 91 3.22 2.83 13.20
CA GLY A 91 2.15 2.71 14.19
C GLY A 91 0.96 3.66 13.98
N VAL A 92 0.98 4.52 12.95
CA VAL A 92 0.02 5.66 12.80
C VAL A 92 -0.55 5.78 11.38
N PHE A 93 -0.71 4.70 10.61
CA PHE A 93 -1.35 4.85 9.29
C PHE A 93 -2.85 5.07 9.43
N ARG A 94 -3.26 6.34 9.45
CA ARG A 94 -4.63 6.79 9.22
C ARG A 94 -4.62 7.60 7.93
N MET A 95 -5.18 7.04 6.87
CA MET A 95 -5.25 7.69 5.55
C MET A 95 -5.81 9.12 5.61
N GLN A 96 -6.78 9.35 6.49
CA GLN A 96 -7.41 10.65 6.73
C GLN A 96 -6.44 11.72 7.27
N ALA A 97 -5.43 11.31 8.04
CA ALA A 97 -4.41 12.22 8.55
C ALA A 97 -3.32 12.52 7.49
N PHE A 98 -3.11 11.59 6.56
CA PHE A 98 -2.03 11.68 5.57
C PHE A 98 -2.43 12.49 4.33
N ILE A 99 -3.70 12.37 3.90
CA ILE A 99 -4.25 13.18 2.82
C ILE A 99 -5.56 13.83 3.29
N PRO A 100 -5.50 14.87 4.15
CA PRO A 100 -6.69 15.56 4.61
C PRO A 100 -7.50 16.16 3.45
N SER A 101 -6.87 16.46 2.32
CA SER A 101 -7.55 16.94 1.10
C SER A 101 -8.41 15.91 0.38
N ALA A 102 -8.17 14.61 0.61
CA ALA A 102 -8.99 13.56 0.04
C ALA A 102 -10.32 13.35 0.81
N PHE A 103 -10.51 14.00 1.97
CA PHE A 103 -11.68 13.81 2.81
C PHE A 103 -12.42 15.13 3.06
N PRO A 104 -13.76 15.14 2.99
CA PRO A 104 -14.55 16.33 3.33
C PRO A 104 -14.25 16.92 4.71
N SER A 105 -13.92 16.06 5.69
CA SER A 105 -13.55 16.48 7.04
C SER A 105 -12.22 17.25 7.10
N GLY A 106 -11.32 17.03 6.15
CA GLY A 106 -9.97 17.61 6.16
C GLY A 106 -9.82 18.84 5.26
N THR A 107 -10.89 19.27 4.55
CA THR A 107 -10.85 20.43 3.65
C THR A 107 -12.07 21.32 3.79
N ARG A 108 -11.84 22.64 3.79
CA ARG A 108 -12.91 23.64 3.70
C ARG A 108 -13.44 23.73 2.27
N LEU A 109 -14.34 22.81 1.91
CA LEU A 109 -14.98 22.76 0.59
C LEU A 109 -16.08 23.81 0.45
N LYS A 110 -16.07 24.55 -0.68
CA LYS A 110 -17.18 25.41 -1.12
C LYS A 110 -18.39 24.54 -1.50
N PHE A 111 -19.59 25.14 -1.54
CA PHE A 111 -20.85 24.43 -1.80
C PHE A 111 -20.77 23.44 -2.99
N TRP A 112 -20.31 23.89 -4.15
CA TRP A 112 -20.20 23.07 -5.36
C TRP A 112 -19.13 21.96 -5.27
N GLN A 113 -18.04 22.17 -4.52
CA GLN A 113 -16.99 21.16 -4.37
C GLN A 113 -17.46 19.95 -3.55
N ARG A 114 -18.48 20.10 -2.70
CA ARG A 114 -19.08 19.00 -1.94
C ARG A 114 -19.79 17.99 -2.83
N TRP A 115 -20.23 18.40 -4.02
CA TRP A 115 -20.96 17.53 -4.94
C TRP A 115 -20.08 16.40 -5.49
N ILE A 116 -18.76 16.61 -5.57
CA ILE A 116 -17.79 15.61 -6.06
C ILE A 116 -17.70 14.39 -5.13
N TYR A 117 -18.03 14.56 -3.84
CA TYR A 117 -17.94 13.52 -2.82
C TYR A 117 -19.27 12.81 -2.54
N ASN A 118 -20.37 13.23 -3.16
CA ASN A 118 -21.72 12.67 -2.97
C ASN A 118 -22.12 11.67 -4.08
N CYS A 119 -21.14 11.13 -4.80
CA CYS A 119 -21.36 10.16 -5.88
C CYS A 119 -21.25 8.72 -5.37
#